data_AF-A0A0W1QP47-F1
#
_entry.id   AF-A0A0W1QP47-F1
#
_cell.length_a   1.000
_cell.length_b   1.000
_cell.length_c   1.000
_cell.angle_alpha   90.00
_cell.angle_beta   90.00
_cell.angle_gamma   90.00
#
_symmetry.space_group_name_H-M   'P 1'
#
loop_
_entity.id
_entity.type
_entity.pdbx_description
1 polymer ?
#
loop_
_entity_poly.entity_id
_entity_poly.type
_entity_poly.pdbx_seq_one_letter_code
_entity_poly.pdbx_strand_id
1 'polypeptide(L)'
;MKAADLACLNRAAMRTHSSFEMRLRPDSFRDALFPSLYRREFGKAGPVAGLKALPPLRLSGEFDGEVAELPSAFVAGRLFGDCVARNGSAEAHALLLSRPASAEENAAIERLKPAFAACIKERQTVSLTPIAIRATVGEAMVKLSRAAKDTHRS
;
A
#
# COMPACT_ATOMS: atom_id res chain seq x y z
N MET A 1 8.54 -2.59 -21.55
CA MET A 1 8.21 -3.86 -20.88
C MET A 1 7.56 -4.77 -21.91
N LYS A 2 8.16 -5.90 -22.27
CA LYS A 2 7.48 -6.92 -23.08
C LYS A 2 6.37 -7.50 -22.21
N ALA A 3 5.12 -7.44 -22.69
CA ALA A 3 4.03 -8.18 -22.08
C ALA A 3 4.43 -9.66 -21.97
N ALA A 4 4.06 -10.32 -20.87
CA ALA A 4 4.21 -11.76 -20.78
C ALA A 4 3.46 -12.40 -21.95
N ASP A 5 4.16 -13.19 -22.76
CA ASP A 5 3.55 -13.88 -23.89
C ASP A 5 2.66 -15.01 -23.36
N LEU A 6 1.39 -14.67 -23.13
CA LEU A 6 0.35 -15.60 -22.68
C LEU A 6 0.07 -16.71 -23.69
N ALA A 7 0.58 -16.61 -24.93
CA ALA A 7 0.42 -17.67 -25.93
C ALA A 7 1.18 -18.95 -25.56
N CYS A 8 2.27 -18.84 -24.78
CA CYS A 8 3.00 -20.02 -24.29
C CYS A 8 2.21 -20.76 -23.21
N LEU A 9 1.66 -20.02 -22.24
CA LEU A 9 0.83 -20.56 -21.16
C LEU A 9 -0.44 -21.24 -21.70
N ASN A 10 -1.13 -20.60 -22.64
CA ASN A 10 -2.35 -21.15 -23.25
C ASN A 10 -2.06 -22.42 -24.09
N ARG A 11 -0.95 -22.46 -24.83
CA ARG A 11 -0.56 -23.66 -25.59
C ARG A 11 -0.20 -24.84 -24.70
N ALA A 12 0.44 -24.60 -23.56
CA ALA A 12 0.75 -25.66 -22.60
C ALA A 12 -0.53 -26.19 -21.94
N ALA A 13 -1.44 -25.31 -21.52
CA ALA A 13 -2.70 -25.69 -20.87
C ALA A 13 -3.67 -26.46 -21.77
N MET A 14 -3.76 -26.09 -23.04
CA MET A 14 -4.60 -26.82 -24.01
C MET A 14 -4.10 -28.24 -24.30
N ARG A 15 -2.79 -28.49 -24.20
CA ARG A 15 -2.20 -29.82 -24.47
C ARG A 15 -2.46 -30.84 -23.36
N THR A 16 -2.77 -30.39 -22.15
CA THR A 16 -2.94 -31.25 -20.97
C THR A 16 -4.38 -31.36 -20.48
N HIS A 17 -5.37 -30.81 -21.21
CA HIS A 17 -6.77 -30.73 -20.78
C HIS A 17 -6.92 -30.24 -19.32
N SER A 18 -6.06 -29.31 -18.90
CA SER A 18 -6.01 -28.83 -17.53
C SER A 18 -6.64 -27.45 -17.46
N SER A 19 -7.68 -27.28 -16.64
CA SER A 19 -8.12 -25.95 -16.25
C SER A 19 -7.14 -25.40 -15.21
N PHE A 20 -6.54 -24.24 -15.52
CA PHE A 20 -5.76 -23.50 -14.54
C PHE A 20 -6.67 -22.48 -13.87
N GLU A 21 -7.02 -22.72 -12.61
CA GLU A 21 -7.70 -21.74 -11.77
C GLU A 21 -6.66 -20.96 -10.98
N MET A 22 -6.55 -19.65 -11.21
CA MET A 22 -5.74 -18.77 -10.39
C MET A 22 -6.57 -18.28 -9.20
N ARG A 23 -6.15 -18.62 -7.99
CA ARG A 23 -6.74 -18.08 -6.76
C ARG A 23 -5.83 -17.02 -6.18
N LEU A 24 -6.33 -15.79 -6.16
CA LEU A 24 -5.71 -14.70 -5.41
C LEU A 24 -6.26 -14.72 -4.00
N ARG A 25 -5.36 -14.80 -3.02
CA ARG A 25 -5.75 -14.55 -1.64
C ARG A 25 -6.15 -13.07 -1.50
N PRO A 26 -7.23 -12.75 -0.76
CA PRO A 26 -7.72 -11.37 -0.63
C PRO A 26 -6.66 -10.38 -0.12
N ASP A 27 -5.81 -10.82 0.81
CA ASP A 27 -4.68 -10.04 1.34
C ASP A 27 -3.66 -9.69 0.25
N SER A 28 -3.23 -10.70 -0.52
CA SER A 28 -2.26 -10.51 -1.61
C SER A 28 -2.79 -9.61 -2.71
N PHE A 29 -4.09 -9.72 -3.03
CA PHE A 29 -4.73 -8.83 -3.99
C PHE A 29 -4.74 -7.38 -3.47
N ARG A 30 -5.14 -7.18 -2.22
CA ARG A 30 -5.19 -5.86 -1.58
C ARG A 30 -3.80 -5.20 -1.54
N ASP A 31 -2.79 -5.96 -1.15
CA ASP A 31 -1.40 -5.51 -1.02
C ASP A 31 -0.83 -5.02 -2.36
N ALA A 32 -1.21 -5.66 -3.47
CA ALA A 32 -0.83 -5.22 -4.81
C ALA A 32 -1.70 -4.08 -5.34
N LEU A 33 -2.98 -4.06 -4.98
CA LEU A 33 -3.98 -3.14 -5.52
C LEU A 33 -3.67 -1.69 -5.12
N PHE A 34 -3.49 -1.41 -3.83
CA PHE A 34 -3.37 -0.02 -3.36
C PHE A 34 -2.13 0.72 -3.86
N PRO A 35 -0.91 0.14 -3.85
CA PRO A 35 0.25 0.77 -4.47
C PRO A 35 0.03 1.06 -5.96
N SER A 36 -0.67 0.18 -6.66
CA SER A 36 -1.01 0.35 -8.08
C SER A 36 -2.02 1.47 -8.30
N LEU A 37 -3.07 1.54 -7.48
CA LEU A 37 -4.04 2.63 -7.49
C LEU A 37 -3.38 3.98 -7.21
N TYR A 38 -2.48 4.04 -6.22
CA TYR A 38 -1.73 5.26 -5.91
C TYR A 38 -0.92 5.74 -7.11
N ARG A 39 -0.13 4.85 -7.71
CA ARG A 39 0.70 5.17 -8.87
C ARG A 39 -0.14 5.67 -10.04
N ARG A 40 -1.29 5.04 -10.28
CA ARG A 40 -2.23 5.44 -11.34
C ARG A 40 -2.80 6.84 -11.11
N GLU A 41 -3.23 7.15 -9.89
CA GLU A 41 -4.01 8.37 -9.59
C GLU A 41 -3.16 9.58 -9.20
N PHE A 42 -1.99 9.35 -8.58
CA PHE A 42 -1.15 10.40 -8.00
C PHE A 42 0.29 10.38 -8.52
N GLY A 43 0.70 9.30 -9.19
CA GLY A 43 2.11 9.12 -9.57
C GLY A 43 2.67 10.17 -10.53
N LYS A 44 1.83 10.81 -11.34
CA LYS A 44 2.26 11.90 -12.25
C LYS A 44 2.18 13.29 -11.61
N ALA A 45 1.36 13.46 -10.58
CA ALA A 45 1.09 14.77 -9.96
C ALA A 45 2.04 15.09 -8.80
N GLY A 46 2.81 14.10 -8.34
CA GLY A 46 3.65 14.21 -7.15
C GLY A 46 2.90 13.87 -5.86
N PRO A 47 3.58 13.94 -4.69
CA PRO A 47 2.96 13.73 -3.39
C PRO A 47 1.90 14.80 -3.14
N VAL A 48 0.72 14.40 -2.66
CA VAL A 48 -0.34 15.33 -2.29
C VAL A 48 0.12 16.14 -1.06
N ALA A 49 -0.04 17.47 -1.12
CA ALA A 49 0.30 18.35 -0.02
C ALA A 49 -0.69 18.21 1.14
N GLY A 50 -0.27 18.64 2.35
CA GLY A 50 -1.18 18.76 3.50
C GLY A 50 -1.59 17.45 4.18
N LEU A 51 -1.06 16.27 3.79
CA LEU A 51 -1.45 15.00 4.41
C LEU A 51 -1.22 14.98 5.93
N LYS A 52 -0.18 15.66 6.42
CA LYS A 52 0.11 15.77 7.85
C LYS A 52 -1.02 16.43 8.64
N ALA A 53 -1.75 17.38 8.04
CA ALA A 53 -2.83 18.12 8.68
C ALA A 53 -4.17 17.37 8.68
N LEU A 54 -4.33 16.34 7.86
CA LEU A 54 -5.54 15.53 7.84
C LEU A 54 -5.74 14.77 9.16
N PRO A 55 -6.98 14.50 9.59
CA PRO A 55 -7.22 13.59 10.69
C PRO A 55 -6.71 12.16 10.35
N PRO A 56 -6.35 11.34 11.37
CA PRO A 56 -6.03 9.93 11.15
C PRO A 56 -7.16 9.18 10.44
N LEU A 57 -6.82 8.14 9.69
CA LEU A 57 -7.81 7.29 9.05
C LEU A 57 -8.66 6.57 10.11
N ARG A 58 -9.98 6.59 9.93
CA ARG A 58 -10.93 5.94 10.84
C ARG A 58 -11.32 4.57 10.31
N LEU A 59 -10.77 3.51 10.90
CA LEU A 59 -11.10 2.13 10.51
C LEU A 59 -12.59 1.79 10.68
N SER A 60 -13.25 2.37 11.69
CA SER A 60 -14.68 2.15 11.93
C SER A 60 -15.58 2.62 10.78
N GLY A 61 -15.08 3.48 9.88
CA GLY A 61 -15.81 3.90 8.68
C GLY A 61 -15.46 3.09 7.43
N GLU A 62 -14.56 2.11 7.54
CA GLU A 62 -14.10 1.29 6.41
C GLU A 62 -14.73 -0.11 6.37
N PHE A 63 -15.38 -0.54 7.45
CA PHE A 63 -15.92 -1.89 7.61
C PHE A 63 -17.33 -1.82 8.20
N ASP A 64 -18.19 -2.74 7.77
CA ASP A 64 -19.57 -2.86 8.27
C ASP A 64 -19.65 -3.55 9.66
N GLY A 65 -18.52 -4.03 10.19
CA GLY A 65 -18.42 -4.74 11.47
C GLY A 65 -17.55 -4.04 12.52
N GLU A 66 -17.51 -4.62 13.72
CA GLU A 66 -16.77 -4.04 14.85
C GLU A 66 -15.24 -4.12 14.64
N VAL A 67 -14.55 -2.99 14.79
CA VAL A 67 -13.08 -2.92 14.63
C VAL A 67 -12.36 -3.85 15.61
N ALA A 68 -12.97 -4.13 16.77
CA ALA A 68 -12.43 -5.03 17.78
C ALA A 68 -12.34 -6.49 17.31
N GLU A 69 -13.10 -6.88 16.29
CA GLU A 69 -13.07 -8.23 15.70
C GLU A 69 -11.98 -8.39 14.63
N LEU A 70 -11.36 -7.29 14.20
CA LEU A 70 -10.29 -7.33 13.21
C LEU A 70 -9.00 -7.92 13.81
N PRO A 71 -8.20 -8.66 13.01
CA PRO A 71 -6.89 -9.13 13.46
C PRO A 71 -6.01 -7.97 13.96
N SER A 72 -5.40 -8.13 15.13
CA SER A 72 -4.58 -7.07 15.75
C SER A 72 -3.42 -6.61 14.84
N ALA A 73 -2.79 -7.54 14.12
CA ALA A 73 -1.75 -7.25 13.14
C ALA A 73 -2.26 -6.41 11.96
N PHE A 74 -3.52 -6.64 11.54
CA PHE A 74 -4.16 -5.82 10.51
C PHE A 74 -4.35 -4.39 11.01
N VAL A 75 -4.95 -4.22 12.18
CA VAL A 75 -5.16 -2.89 12.80
C VAL A 75 -3.82 -2.16 12.98
N ALA A 76 -2.80 -2.82 13.50
CA ALA A 76 -1.48 -2.25 13.67
C ALA A 76 -0.86 -1.80 12.34
N GLY A 77 -0.94 -2.63 11.29
CA GLY A 77 -0.46 -2.30 9.95
C GLY A 77 -1.17 -1.09 9.35
N ARG A 78 -2.49 -0.97 9.55
CA ARG A 78 -3.27 0.19 9.08
C ARG A 78 -2.86 1.48 9.78
N LEU A 79 -2.75 1.45 11.11
CA LEU A 79 -2.34 2.62 11.91
C LEU A 79 -0.89 3.04 11.60
N PHE A 80 0.00 2.06 11.43
CA PHE A 80 1.38 2.30 11.01
C PHE A 80 1.43 2.98 9.64
N GLY A 81 0.75 2.42 8.64
CA GLY A 81 0.71 2.99 7.29
C GLY A 81 0.17 4.42 7.25
N ASP A 82 -0.92 4.70 7.98
CA ASP A 82 -1.50 6.04 8.13
C ASP A 82 -0.48 7.02 8.71
N CYS A 83 0.11 6.68 9.86
CA CYS A 83 1.11 7.54 10.50
C CYS A 83 2.31 7.81 9.59
N VAL A 84 2.85 6.79 8.91
CA VAL A 84 3.99 6.94 8.00
C VAL A 84 3.65 7.82 6.80
N ALA A 85 2.49 7.60 6.17
CA ALA A 85 2.05 8.40 5.03
C ALA A 85 1.91 9.89 5.39
N ARG A 86 1.47 10.20 6.61
CA ARG A 86 1.35 11.58 7.10
C ARG A 86 2.68 12.23 7.49
N ASN A 87 3.63 11.45 8.01
CA ASN A 87 4.91 11.97 8.51
C ASN A 87 6.07 11.89 7.49
N GLY A 88 5.93 11.13 6.40
CA GLY A 88 6.93 10.98 5.35
C GLY A 88 6.29 10.88 3.97
N SER A 89 5.37 11.79 3.63
CA SER A 89 4.57 11.70 2.40
C SER A 89 5.40 11.73 1.12
N ALA A 90 6.51 12.46 1.10
CA ALA A 90 7.42 12.55 -0.04
C ALA A 90 8.19 11.23 -0.26
N GLU A 91 8.74 10.66 0.81
CA GLU A 91 9.46 9.39 0.77
C GLU A 91 8.50 8.22 0.51
N ALA A 92 7.29 8.26 1.06
CA ALA A 92 6.22 7.31 0.79
C ALA A 92 5.82 7.36 -0.68
N HIS A 93 5.69 8.55 -1.27
CA HIS A 93 5.46 8.69 -2.71
C HIS A 93 6.60 8.07 -3.53
N ALA A 94 7.86 8.36 -3.18
CA ALA A 94 9.03 7.78 -3.84
C ALA A 94 9.04 6.24 -3.76
N LEU A 95 8.71 5.67 -2.60
CA LEU A 95 8.53 4.24 -2.41
C LEU A 95 7.47 3.68 -3.37
N LEU A 96 6.31 4.32 -3.48
CA LEU A 96 5.21 3.81 -4.30
C LEU A 96 5.46 3.93 -5.81
N LEU A 97 6.38 4.81 -6.22
CA LEU A 97 6.84 4.92 -7.61
C LEU A 97 8.00 4.00 -7.96
N SER A 98 8.80 3.57 -6.97
CA SER A 98 9.89 2.63 -7.22
C SER A 98 9.41 1.30 -7.80
N ARG A 99 10.31 0.57 -8.44
CA ARG A 99 10.06 -0.80 -8.89
C ARG A 99 10.16 -1.75 -7.69
N PRO A 100 9.26 -2.72 -7.51
CA PRO A 100 9.41 -3.72 -6.46
C PRO A 100 10.73 -4.49 -6.56
N ALA A 101 11.32 -4.81 -5.41
CA ALA A 101 12.61 -5.49 -5.23
C ALA A 101 13.78 -4.78 -5.94
N SER A 102 13.77 -3.44 -5.99
CA SER A 102 14.80 -2.63 -6.64
C SER A 102 15.67 -1.87 -5.64
N ALA A 103 16.83 -1.40 -6.09
CA ALA A 103 17.69 -0.54 -5.30
C ALA A 103 16.98 0.79 -4.95
N GLU A 104 16.14 1.30 -5.85
CA GLU A 104 15.36 2.52 -5.62
C GLU A 104 14.30 2.32 -4.52
N GLU A 105 13.70 1.14 -4.45
CA GLU A 105 12.78 0.76 -3.37
C GLU A 105 13.50 0.73 -2.02
N ASN A 106 14.63 0.02 -1.95
CA ASN A 106 15.42 -0.07 -0.73
C ASN A 106 15.85 1.33 -0.25
N ALA A 107 16.34 2.17 -1.15
CA ALA A 107 16.72 3.54 -0.81
C ALA A 107 15.53 4.39 -0.32
N ALA A 108 14.32 4.19 -0.86
CA ALA A 108 13.12 4.86 -0.37
C ALA A 108 12.71 4.38 1.02
N ILE A 109 12.81 3.06 1.27
CA ILE A 109 12.56 2.48 2.60
C ILE A 109 13.55 3.03 3.64
N GLU A 110 14.84 3.13 3.30
CA GLU A 110 15.85 3.71 4.18
C GLU A 110 15.52 5.15 4.58
N ARG A 111 15.08 5.97 3.62
CA ARG A 111 14.65 7.35 3.90
C ARG A 111 13.38 7.43 4.75
N LEU A 112 12.55 6.39 4.78
CA LEU A 112 11.35 6.33 5.62
C LEU A 112 11.64 5.91 7.07
N LYS A 113 12.85 5.41 7.39
CA LYS A 113 13.18 4.97 8.75
C LYS A 113 12.87 5.98 9.86
N PRO A 114 13.12 7.29 9.71
CA PRO A 114 12.73 8.28 10.71
C PRO A 114 11.21 8.31 10.94
N ALA A 115 10.40 8.22 9.88
CA ALA A 115 8.94 8.14 9.99
C ALA A 115 8.52 6.81 10.65
N PHE A 116 9.19 5.69 10.35
CA PHE A 116 8.93 4.42 11.02
C PHE A 116 9.14 4.52 12.53
N ALA A 117 10.28 5.09 12.95
CA ALA A 117 10.62 5.27 14.36
C ALA A 117 9.58 6.15 15.10
N ALA A 118 9.08 7.20 14.46
CA ALA A 118 8.04 8.06 15.03
C ALA A 118 6.65 7.37 15.11
N CYS A 119 6.41 6.34 14.30
CA CYS A 119 5.10 5.72 14.12
C CYS A 119 4.94 4.35 14.78
N ILE A 120 6.02 3.75 15.27
CA ILE A 120 5.98 2.51 16.05
C ILE A 120 5.88 2.89 17.53
N LYS A 121 4.77 2.52 18.18
CA LYS A 121 4.61 2.75 19.63
C LYS A 121 5.43 1.73 20.42
N GLU A 122 5.83 2.11 21.64
CA GLU A 122 6.51 1.21 22.56
C GLU A 122 5.72 -0.10 22.73
N ARG A 123 6.44 -1.23 22.74
CA ARG A 123 5.89 -2.60 22.88
C ARG A 123 5.02 -3.10 21.71
N GLN A 124 5.00 -2.42 20.57
CA GLN A 124 4.39 -2.95 19.35
C GLN A 124 5.43 -3.64 18.47
N THR A 125 5.14 -4.87 18.07
CA THR A 125 5.92 -5.58 17.05
C THR A 125 5.20 -5.44 15.71
N VAL A 126 5.85 -4.80 14.74
CA VAL A 126 5.36 -4.69 13.36
C VAL A 126 6.33 -5.44 12.45
N SER A 127 5.80 -6.35 11.62
CA SER A 127 6.61 -7.03 10.60
C SER A 127 6.85 -6.09 9.43
N LEU A 128 8.07 -5.56 9.33
CA LEU A 128 8.47 -4.60 8.30
C LEU A 128 9.22 -5.31 7.17
N THR A 129 8.49 -6.07 6.36
CA THR A 129 9.02 -6.54 5.07
C THR A 129 8.81 -5.47 4.00
N PRO A 130 9.64 -5.39 2.95
CA PRO A 130 9.43 -4.42 1.86
C PRO A 130 8.02 -4.47 1.27
N ILE A 131 7.46 -5.68 1.11
CA ILE A 131 6.10 -5.89 0.62
C ILE A 131 5.07 -5.32 1.61
N ALA A 132 5.18 -5.64 2.90
CA ALA A 132 4.26 -5.15 3.92
C ALA A 132 4.31 -3.62 4.07
N ILE A 133 5.51 -3.04 4.05
CA ILE A 133 5.70 -1.58 4.06
C ILE A 133 5.00 -0.96 2.84
N ARG A 134 5.28 -1.49 1.65
CA ARG A 134 4.68 -0.97 0.41
C ARG A 134 3.16 -1.06 0.41
N ALA A 135 2.60 -2.17 0.86
CA ALA A 135 1.16 -2.40 0.94
C ALA A 135 0.49 -1.43 1.93
N THR A 136 0.96 -1.38 3.17
CA THR A 136 0.37 -0.56 4.23
C THR A 136 0.49 0.94 3.95
N VAL A 137 1.67 1.39 3.52
CA VAL A 137 1.91 2.78 3.11
C VAL A 137 1.10 3.11 1.85
N GLY A 138 1.04 2.20 0.87
CA GLY A 138 0.28 2.38 -0.37
C GLY A 138 -1.20 2.62 -0.12
N GLU A 139 -1.80 1.80 0.74
CA GLU A 139 -3.20 1.95 1.10
C GLU A 139 -3.48 3.26 1.82
N ALA A 140 -2.66 3.62 2.81
CA ALA A 140 -2.79 4.90 3.51
C ALA A 140 -2.64 6.10 2.56
N MET A 141 -1.63 6.08 1.71
CA MET A 141 -1.36 7.16 0.74
C MET A 141 -2.54 7.36 -0.21
N VAL A 142 -3.16 6.30 -0.76
CA VAL A 142 -4.37 6.46 -1.61
C VAL A 142 -5.50 7.13 -0.84
N LYS A 143 -5.81 6.64 0.36
CA LYS A 143 -6.96 7.10 1.13
C LYS A 143 -6.81 8.54 1.59
N LEU A 144 -5.65 8.88 2.17
CA LEU A 144 -5.34 10.25 2.59
C LEU A 144 -5.29 11.22 1.41
N SER A 145 -4.73 10.79 0.28
CA SER A 145 -4.64 11.65 -0.91
C SER A 145 -6.00 11.92 -1.54
N ARG A 146 -6.96 10.98 -1.45
CA ARG A 146 -8.36 11.20 -1.85
C ARG A 146 -9.07 12.15 -0.87
N ALA A 147 -8.94 11.92 0.44
CA ALA A 147 -9.51 12.79 1.46
C ALA A 147 -9.03 14.25 1.34
N ALA A 148 -7.74 14.46 1.04
CA ALA A 148 -7.19 15.79 0.76
C ALA A 148 -7.87 16.45 -0.45
N LYS A 149 -8.07 15.71 -1.55
CA LYS A 149 -8.74 16.23 -2.76
C LYS A 149 -10.19 16.61 -2.49
N ASP A 150 -10.91 15.83 -1.69
CA ASP A 150 -12.31 16.12 -1.35
C ASP A 150 -12.44 17.37 -0.46
N THR A 151 -11.47 17.58 0.44
CA THR A 151 -11.42 18.77 1.31
C THR A 151 -11.16 20.06 0.51
N HIS A 152 -10.45 20.00 -0.62
CA HIS A 152 -10.23 21.15 -1.49
C HIS A 152 -11.35 21.42 -2.51
N ARG A 153 -12.36 20.55 -2.59
CA ARG A 153 -13.51 20.69 -3.49
C ARG A 153 -14.75 21.26 -2.79
N SER A 154 -14.76 21.25 -1.45
CA SER A 154 -15.83 21.81 -0.61
C SER A 154 -15.53 23.25 -0.25
#